data_AF-A0A1C5ZG76-F1
#
_entry.id   AF-A0A1C5ZG76-F1
#
_cell.length_a   1.000
_cell.length_b   1.000
_cell.length_c   1.000
_cell.angle_alpha   90.00
_cell.angle_beta   90.00
_cell.angle_gamma   90.00
#
_symmetry.space_group_name_H-M   'P 1'
#
loop_
_entity.id
_entity.type
_entity.pdbx_description
1 polymer ?
#
loop_
_entity_poly.entity_id
_entity_poly.type
_entity_poly.pdbx_seq_one_letter_code
_entity_poly.pdbx_strand_id
1 'polypeptide(L)'
;MKVYYLALSLFLTFFFAHQITHVMCFGRYRDKKCKKKKFYFIYGFWVVFFGILCTMMGSASGVDHTFDYGMNSLELYLGKKNYFEGNVIYAEDDYKHNGDFILEYYVKNTEDIEIISKQIVEENVFIFRAYNLSDINVVWKSVDDELYVYGGDELYATIDVERKGLLVKLSFYWNQEKLNQNMGG
;
A
#
# COMPACT_ATOMS: atom_id res chain seq x y z
N MET A 1 13.92 9.58 -10.12
CA MET A 1 14.52 8.30 -9.69
C MET A 1 13.68 7.09 -10.11
N LYS A 2 12.36 7.06 -9.82
CA LYS A 2 11.43 5.97 -10.19
C LYS A 2 11.45 5.58 -11.69
N VAL A 3 11.48 6.55 -12.60
CA VAL A 3 11.47 6.28 -14.06
C VAL A 3 12.74 5.56 -14.53
N TYR A 4 13.91 5.96 -14.02
CA TYR A 4 15.18 5.30 -14.36
C TYR A 4 15.26 3.88 -13.80
N TYR A 5 14.75 3.68 -12.58
CA TYR A 5 14.64 2.36 -11.99
C TYR A 5 13.69 1.45 -12.77
N LEU A 6 12.54 1.96 -13.21
CA LEU A 6 11.60 1.23 -14.08
C LEU A 6 12.26 0.83 -15.41
N ALA A 7 12.94 1.76 -16.08
CA ALA A 7 13.61 1.49 -17.35
C ALA A 7 14.74 0.45 -17.19
N LEU A 8 15.56 0.60 -16.14
CA LEU A 8 16.66 -0.31 -15.84
C LEU A 8 16.15 -1.71 -15.44
N SER A 9 15.14 -1.80 -14.58
CA SER A 9 14.56 -3.08 -14.15
C SER A 9 13.94 -3.84 -15.31
N LEU A 10 13.20 -3.17 -16.21
CA LEU A 10 12.68 -3.78 -17.44
C LEU A 10 13.82 -4.29 -18.33
N PHE A 11 14.86 -3.48 -18.53
CA PHE A 11 16.01 -3.87 -19.33
C PHE A 11 16.70 -5.12 -18.76
N LEU A 12 17.01 -5.13 -17.45
CA LEU A 12 17.66 -6.26 -16.78
C LEU A 12 16.78 -7.51 -16.83
N THR A 13 15.48 -7.38 -16.58
CA THR A 13 14.52 -8.48 -16.60
C THR A 13 14.51 -9.18 -17.95
N PHE A 14 14.34 -8.43 -19.05
CA PHE A 14 14.28 -9.01 -20.38
C PHE A 14 15.64 -9.51 -20.86
N PHE A 15 16.72 -8.79 -20.57
CA PHE A 15 18.07 -9.18 -20.98
C PHE A 15 18.52 -10.49 -20.32
N PHE A 16 18.44 -10.59 -18.99
CA PHE A 16 18.86 -11.80 -18.27
C PHE A 16 17.95 -13.00 -18.57
N ALA A 17 16.63 -12.79 -18.64
CA ALA A 17 15.71 -13.84 -19.02
C ALA A 17 16.03 -14.38 -20.43
N HIS A 18 16.39 -13.50 -21.37
CA HIS A 18 16.77 -13.91 -22.72
C HIS A 18 18.08 -14.69 -22.74
N GLN A 19 19.13 -14.18 -22.07
CA GLN A 19 20.44 -14.83 -22.01
C GLN A 19 20.35 -16.24 -21.42
N ILE A 20 19.68 -16.40 -20.27
CA ILE A 20 19.54 -17.69 -19.60
C ILE A 20 18.69 -18.66 -20.43
N THR A 21 17.61 -18.17 -21.02
CA THR A 21 16.76 -19.02 -21.89
C THR A 21 17.53 -19.47 -23.13
N HIS A 22 18.34 -18.59 -23.72
CA HIS A 22 19.18 -18.90 -24.87
C HIS A 22 20.24 -19.94 -24.51
N VAL A 23 20.95 -19.78 -23.39
CA VAL A 23 21.92 -20.76 -22.88
C VAL A 23 21.26 -22.11 -22.59
N MET A 24 20.04 -22.13 -22.03
CA MET A 24 19.34 -23.38 -21.78
C MET A 24 18.78 -24.05 -23.04
N CYS A 25 18.30 -23.29 -24.02
CA CYS A 25 17.69 -23.83 -25.23
C CYS A 25 18.72 -24.18 -26.32
N PHE A 26 19.83 -23.43 -26.40
CA PHE A 26 20.85 -23.53 -27.46
C PHE A 26 22.28 -23.72 -26.93
N GLY A 27 22.44 -23.98 -25.63
CA GLY A 27 23.73 -24.30 -25.03
C GLY A 27 24.36 -25.57 -25.60
N ARG A 28 25.67 -25.73 -25.33
CA ARG A 28 26.64 -26.60 -26.01
C ARG A 28 26.29 -28.11 -26.14
N TYR A 29 25.22 -28.60 -25.52
CA TYR A 29 24.90 -30.04 -25.41
C TYR A 29 23.41 -30.42 -25.58
N ARG A 30 22.56 -29.64 -26.27
CA ARG A 30 21.14 -30.04 -26.45
C ARG A 30 20.58 -29.94 -27.87
N ASP A 31 19.66 -30.88 -28.11
CA ASP A 31 18.96 -31.23 -29.35
C ASP A 31 18.53 -30.04 -30.22
N LYS A 32 18.81 -30.11 -31.53
CA LYS A 32 18.44 -29.11 -32.56
C LYS A 32 16.92 -28.88 -32.74
N LYS A 33 16.09 -29.43 -31.85
CA LYS A 33 14.61 -29.42 -31.91
C LYS A 33 13.97 -28.66 -30.73
N CYS A 34 14.59 -27.62 -30.19
CA CYS A 34 13.88 -26.74 -29.26
C CYS A 34 12.74 -26.03 -30.01
N LYS A 35 11.51 -26.53 -29.87
CA LYS A 35 10.31 -25.96 -30.49
C LYS A 35 10.07 -24.56 -29.90
N LYS A 36 9.73 -23.58 -30.74
CA LYS A 36 9.43 -22.18 -30.33
C LYS A 36 8.55 -22.10 -29.08
N LYS A 37 7.55 -22.98 -28.94
CA LYS A 37 6.66 -23.05 -27.76
C LYS A 37 7.40 -23.32 -26.43
N LYS A 38 8.42 -24.18 -26.42
CA LYS A 38 9.22 -24.46 -25.21
C LYS A 38 10.15 -23.30 -24.86
N PHE A 39 10.68 -22.60 -25.86
CA PHE A 39 11.51 -21.41 -25.65
C PHE A 39 10.71 -20.30 -24.95
N TYR A 40 9.54 -19.94 -25.49
CA TYR A 40 8.71 -18.88 -24.88
C TYR A 40 8.21 -19.25 -23.48
N PHE A 41 7.96 -20.52 -23.20
CA PHE A 41 7.59 -20.97 -21.86
C PHE A 41 8.72 -20.75 -20.85
N ILE A 42 9.96 -21.17 -21.19
CA ILE A 42 11.12 -20.98 -20.32
C ILE A 42 11.44 -19.48 -20.19
N TYR A 43 11.37 -18.73 -21.29
CA TYR A 43 11.57 -17.28 -21.27
C TYR A 43 10.57 -16.58 -20.35
N GLY A 44 9.27 -16.88 -20.49
CA GLY A 44 8.23 -16.30 -19.65
C GLY A 44 8.45 -16.59 -18.16
N PHE A 45 8.86 -17.82 -17.82
CA PHE A 45 9.22 -18.18 -16.45
C PHE A 45 10.35 -17.28 -15.90
N TRP A 46 11.43 -17.07 -16.67
CA TRP A 46 12.52 -16.22 -16.22
C TRP A 46 12.16 -14.74 -16.17
N VAL A 47 11.34 -14.24 -17.10
CA VAL A 47 10.85 -12.87 -17.06
C VAL A 47 10.07 -12.61 -15.77
N VAL A 48 9.18 -13.53 -15.38
CA VAL A 48 8.44 -13.40 -14.12
C VAL A 48 9.38 -13.46 -12.92
N PHE A 49 10.30 -14.43 -12.89
CA PHE A 49 11.27 -14.58 -11.80
C PHE A 49 12.14 -13.34 -11.59
N PHE A 50 12.74 -12.82 -12.66
CA PHE A 50 13.56 -11.61 -12.59
C PHE A 50 12.74 -10.35 -12.31
N GLY A 51 11.50 -10.29 -12.81
CA GLY A 51 10.58 -9.21 -12.46
C GLY A 51 10.34 -9.13 -10.95
N ILE A 52 10.07 -10.26 -10.30
CA ILE A 52 9.90 -10.33 -8.84
C ILE A 52 11.19 -9.89 -8.13
N LEU A 53 12.35 -10.42 -8.53
CA LEU A 53 13.63 -10.02 -7.93
C LEU A 53 13.91 -8.52 -8.06
N CYS A 54 13.59 -7.91 -9.20
CA CYS A 54 13.66 -6.47 -9.36
C CYS A 54 12.77 -5.80 -8.32
N THR A 55 11.47 -6.13 -8.24
CA THR A 55 10.57 -5.49 -7.26
C THR A 55 11.05 -5.62 -5.80
N MET A 56 11.65 -6.76 -5.42
CA MET A 56 12.28 -6.94 -4.10
C MET A 56 13.46 -6.00 -3.87
N MET A 57 14.34 -5.86 -4.87
CA MET A 57 15.49 -4.93 -4.79
C MET A 57 15.02 -3.47 -4.75
N GLY A 58 13.95 -3.14 -5.47
CA GLY A 58 13.32 -1.82 -5.46
C GLY A 58 12.81 -1.44 -4.07
N SER A 59 12.16 -2.39 -3.40
CA SER A 59 11.67 -2.24 -2.02
C SER A 59 12.83 -2.14 -1.02
N ALA A 60 13.80 -3.05 -1.09
CA ALA A 60 14.95 -3.04 -0.19
C ALA A 60 15.83 -1.76 -0.34
N SER A 61 15.82 -1.14 -1.52
CA SER A 61 16.51 0.13 -1.77
C SER A 61 15.66 1.37 -1.49
N GLY A 62 14.39 1.21 -1.11
CA GLY A 62 13.44 2.31 -0.88
C GLY A 62 13.05 3.09 -2.14
N VAL A 63 13.38 2.57 -3.33
CA VAL A 63 13.10 3.24 -4.62
C VAL A 63 11.71 2.88 -5.15
N ASP A 64 11.20 1.71 -4.78
CA ASP A 64 9.91 1.18 -5.23
C ASP A 64 9.22 0.36 -4.12
N HIS A 65 8.02 0.76 -3.70
CA HIS A 65 7.25 0.09 -2.64
C HIS A 65 6.24 -0.93 -3.17
N THR A 66 6.26 -1.23 -4.47
CA THR A 66 5.31 -2.17 -5.10
C THR A 66 5.36 -3.56 -4.46
N PHE A 67 6.55 -4.07 -4.14
CA PHE A 67 6.70 -5.36 -3.49
C PHE A 67 6.17 -5.35 -2.05
N ASP A 68 6.45 -4.28 -1.29
CA ASP A 68 5.95 -4.12 0.08
C ASP A 68 4.43 -4.08 0.12
N TYR A 69 3.81 -3.33 -0.80
CA TYR A 69 2.36 -3.30 -0.94
C TYR A 69 1.79 -4.70 -1.25
N GLY A 70 2.40 -5.41 -2.20
CA GLY A 70 2.02 -6.78 -2.54
C GLY A 70 2.11 -7.72 -1.35
N MET A 71 3.23 -7.69 -0.62
CA MET A 71 3.43 -8.56 0.55
C MET A 71 2.51 -8.20 1.72
N ASN A 72 2.36 -6.91 2.04
CA ASN A 72 1.45 -6.45 3.09
C ASN A 72 -0.01 -6.80 2.76
N SER A 73 -0.43 -6.67 1.49
CA SER A 73 -1.76 -7.12 1.08
C SER A 73 -1.96 -8.62 1.30
N LEU A 74 -0.95 -9.45 1.00
CA LEU A 74 -0.99 -10.89 1.23
C LEU A 74 -1.06 -11.22 2.73
N GLU A 75 -0.25 -10.57 3.55
CA GLU A 75 -0.27 -10.74 5.02
C GLU A 75 -1.63 -10.39 5.62
N LEU A 76 -2.27 -9.35 5.07
CA LEU A 76 -3.61 -8.93 5.44
C LEU A 76 -4.68 -9.94 5.00
N TYR A 77 -4.58 -10.55 3.81
CA TYR A 77 -5.47 -11.67 3.42
C TYR A 77 -5.30 -12.90 4.30
N LEU A 78 -4.06 -13.22 4.68
CA LEU A 78 -3.74 -14.36 5.54
C LEU A 78 -4.10 -14.11 7.01
N GLY A 79 -4.58 -12.92 7.36
CA GLY A 79 -4.98 -12.56 8.73
C GLY A 79 -3.81 -12.37 9.69
N LYS A 80 -2.60 -12.11 9.17
CA LYS A 80 -1.42 -11.80 10.02
C LYS A 80 -1.40 -10.36 10.51
N LYS A 81 -2.07 -9.46 9.78
CA LYS A 81 -2.23 -8.04 10.08
C LYS A 81 -3.68 -7.63 9.80
N ASN A 82 -4.21 -6.70 10.60
CA ASN A 82 -5.56 -6.16 10.41
C ASN A 82 -5.58 -5.03 9.38
N TYR A 83 -4.49 -4.27 9.29
CA TYR A 83 -4.32 -3.15 8.38
C TYR A 83 -2.84 -2.94 8.03
N PHE A 84 -2.55 -2.13 7.02
CA PHE A 84 -1.21 -1.60 6.78
C PHE A 84 -1.25 -0.14 6.31
N GLU A 85 -0.18 0.60 6.58
CA GLU A 85 -0.05 2.03 6.26
C GLU A 85 0.26 2.24 4.76
N GLY A 86 -0.40 3.24 4.19
CA GLY A 86 -0.21 3.72 2.83
C GLY A 86 0.68 4.97 2.79
N ASN A 87 0.23 6.01 2.09
CA ASN A 87 0.98 7.26 1.99
C ASN A 87 0.49 8.30 3.00
N VAL A 88 1.39 9.24 3.29
CA VAL A 88 1.07 10.50 3.97
C VAL A 88 1.02 11.60 2.91
N ILE A 89 -0.07 12.37 2.86
CA ILE A 89 -0.29 13.42 1.86
C ILE A 89 -0.70 14.71 2.59
N TYR A 90 -0.14 15.86 2.20
CA TYR A 90 -0.60 17.15 2.73
C TYR A 90 -1.78 17.65 1.89
N ALA A 91 -2.84 18.10 2.55
CA ALA A 91 -4.14 18.34 1.94
C ALA A 91 -4.23 19.71 1.23
N GLU A 92 -3.20 20.12 0.48
CA GLU A 92 -3.17 21.42 -0.21
C GLU A 92 -4.30 21.58 -1.26
N ASP A 93 -4.87 20.47 -1.76
CA ASP A 93 -5.83 20.46 -2.88
C ASP A 93 -7.23 19.90 -2.54
N ASP A 94 -7.50 19.43 -1.32
CA ASP A 94 -8.76 18.73 -0.98
C ASP A 94 -9.73 19.60 -0.15
N TYR A 95 -10.40 20.54 -0.81
CA TYR A 95 -11.39 21.46 -0.20
C TYR A 95 -12.67 20.76 0.31
N LYS A 96 -12.88 19.48 -0.03
CA LYS A 96 -14.10 18.74 0.39
C LYS A 96 -14.02 18.35 1.87
N HIS A 97 -12.82 18.18 2.40
CA HIS A 97 -12.59 17.66 3.74
C HIS A 97 -11.79 18.67 4.57
N ASN A 98 -12.13 18.84 5.85
CA ASN A 98 -11.49 19.81 6.76
C ASN A 98 -10.12 19.34 7.31
N GLY A 99 -9.38 18.54 6.55
CA GLY A 99 -8.09 17.98 6.97
C GLY A 99 -6.90 18.78 6.42
N ASP A 100 -5.85 18.94 7.23
CA ASP A 100 -4.58 19.55 6.83
C ASP A 100 -3.61 18.51 6.25
N PHE A 101 -3.74 17.25 6.68
CA PHE A 101 -2.98 16.12 6.16
C PHE A 101 -3.82 14.84 6.14
N ILE A 102 -3.45 13.93 5.25
CA ILE A 102 -4.14 12.68 4.96
C ILE A 102 -3.21 11.53 5.31
N LEU A 103 -3.71 10.59 6.11
CA LEU A 103 -3.07 9.30 6.34
C LEU A 103 -3.88 8.21 5.67
N GLU A 104 -3.26 7.50 4.73
CA GLU A 104 -3.91 6.39 4.03
C GLU A 104 -3.62 5.07 4.73
N TYR A 105 -4.63 4.22 4.88
CA TYR A 105 -4.51 2.85 5.37
C TYR A 105 -5.26 1.89 4.46
N TYR A 106 -4.77 0.66 4.39
CA TYR A 106 -5.41 -0.41 3.64
C TYR A 106 -5.89 -1.49 4.59
N VAL A 107 -7.16 -1.84 4.47
CA VAL A 107 -7.85 -2.85 5.29
C VAL A 107 -8.50 -3.90 4.40
N LYS A 108 -8.87 -5.04 5.00
CA LYS A 108 -9.59 -6.08 4.28
C LYS A 108 -11.02 -5.61 4.02
N ASN A 109 -11.55 -5.88 2.82
CA ASN A 109 -12.95 -5.61 2.54
C ASN A 109 -13.85 -6.50 3.42
N THR A 110 -14.32 -5.92 4.52
CA THR A 110 -15.10 -6.53 5.60
C THR A 110 -16.14 -5.51 6.08
N GLU A 111 -17.12 -5.95 6.88
CA GLU A 111 -18.13 -5.04 7.44
C GLU A 111 -17.60 -4.29 8.69
N ASP A 112 -16.51 -4.76 9.29
CA ASP A 112 -15.93 -4.24 10.54
C ASP A 112 -15.04 -2.99 10.34
N ILE A 113 -15.28 -2.19 9.30
CA ILE A 113 -14.43 -1.04 8.94
C ILE A 113 -14.37 -0.02 10.08
N GLU A 114 -15.48 0.21 10.79
CA GLU A 114 -15.54 1.11 11.93
C GLU A 114 -14.63 0.65 13.08
N ILE A 115 -14.68 -0.64 13.43
CA ILE A 115 -13.85 -1.24 14.49
C ILE A 115 -12.37 -1.14 14.12
N ILE A 116 -12.02 -1.49 12.87
CA ILE A 116 -10.64 -1.41 12.39
C ILE A 116 -10.18 0.05 12.34
N SER A 117 -11.04 0.98 11.93
CA SER A 117 -10.69 2.40 11.89
C SER A 117 -10.40 2.94 13.30
N LYS A 118 -11.20 2.55 14.29
CA LYS A 118 -10.93 2.87 15.70
C LYS A 118 -9.60 2.27 16.17
N GLN A 119 -9.35 1.00 15.86
CA GLN A 119 -8.09 0.33 16.18
C GLN A 119 -6.89 1.07 15.57
N ILE A 120 -6.97 1.48 14.30
CA ILE A 120 -5.93 2.24 13.62
C ILE A 120 -5.61 3.53 14.37
N VAL A 121 -6.64 4.29 14.80
CA VAL A 121 -6.42 5.54 15.52
C VAL A 121 -5.76 5.26 16.87
N GLU A 122 -6.29 4.33 17.67
CA GLU A 122 -5.76 4.03 19.02
C GLU A 122 -4.33 3.47 19.01
N GLU A 123 -3.98 2.67 18.01
CA GLU A 123 -2.63 2.11 17.85
C GLU A 123 -1.64 3.11 17.24
N ASN A 124 -2.12 4.17 16.57
CA ASN A 124 -1.26 5.14 15.92
C ASN A 124 -0.57 6.05 16.94
N VAL A 125 0.71 5.78 17.20
CA VAL A 125 1.55 6.57 18.11
C VAL A 125 1.70 8.03 17.65
N PHE A 126 1.72 8.28 16.35
CA PHE A 126 1.90 9.62 15.77
C PHE A 126 0.64 10.50 15.85
N ILE A 127 -0.51 9.91 16.16
CA ILE A 127 -1.76 10.64 16.34
C ILE A 127 -2.23 10.53 17.79
N PHE A 128 -2.59 9.34 18.25
CA PHE A 128 -3.21 9.13 19.57
C PHE A 128 -2.30 9.58 20.71
N ARG A 129 -1.04 9.13 20.71
CA ARG A 129 -0.09 9.46 21.77
C ARG A 129 0.53 10.84 21.58
N ALA A 130 0.85 11.21 20.34
CA ALA A 130 1.47 12.50 20.05
C ALA A 130 0.58 13.68 20.47
N TYR A 131 -0.73 13.59 20.24
CA TYR A 131 -1.70 14.64 20.56
C TYR A 131 -2.48 14.39 21.86
N ASN A 132 -2.04 13.43 22.68
CA ASN A 132 -2.65 13.06 23.97
C ASN A 132 -4.18 12.87 23.89
N LEU A 133 -4.65 12.21 22.84
CA LEU A 133 -6.06 11.96 22.63
C LEU A 133 -6.57 10.96 23.68
N SER A 134 -7.75 11.22 24.23
CA SER A 134 -8.45 10.32 25.15
C SER A 134 -9.91 10.17 24.73
N ASP A 135 -10.48 8.99 24.97
CA ASP A 135 -11.88 8.66 24.67
C ASP A 135 -12.30 8.93 23.20
N ILE A 136 -11.57 8.33 22.27
CA ILE A 136 -11.89 8.42 20.84
C ILE A 136 -13.09 7.54 20.50
N ASN A 137 -14.02 8.14 19.76
CA ASN A 137 -15.13 7.46 19.12
C ASN A 137 -15.04 7.60 17.60
N VAL A 138 -15.28 6.51 16.88
CA VAL A 138 -15.39 6.53 15.43
C VAL A 138 -16.84 6.20 15.11
N VAL A 139 -17.48 7.04 14.31
CA VAL A 139 -18.91 6.92 14.00
C VAL A 139 -19.12 6.90 12.50
N TRP A 140 -19.82 5.88 12.00
CA TRP A 140 -20.29 5.84 10.61
C TRP A 140 -21.42 6.86 10.39
N LYS A 141 -21.27 7.76 9.41
CA LYS A 141 -22.37 8.60 8.94
C LYS A 141 -22.81 8.14 7.55
N SER A 142 -23.94 7.44 7.52
CA SER A 142 -24.46 6.78 6.31
C SER A 142 -24.85 7.73 5.16
N VAL A 143 -24.81 9.05 5.37
CA VAL A 143 -25.23 10.03 4.36
C VAL A 143 -24.16 10.19 3.28
N ASP A 144 -22.89 10.00 3.62
CA ASP A 144 -21.75 10.28 2.74
C ASP A 144 -20.81 9.07 2.54
N ASP A 145 -21.15 7.89 3.06
CA ASP A 145 -20.25 6.71 3.13
C ASP A 145 -18.89 7.01 3.80
N GLU A 146 -18.88 8.00 4.70
CA GLU A 146 -17.72 8.49 5.42
C GLU A 146 -17.82 8.10 6.92
N LEU A 147 -16.67 7.86 7.54
CA LEU A 147 -16.57 7.77 9.00
C LEU A 147 -16.02 9.07 9.58
N TYR A 148 -16.36 9.34 10.83
CA TYR A 148 -15.94 10.54 11.55
C TYR A 148 -15.26 10.13 12.86
N VAL A 149 -14.09 10.72 13.13
CA VAL A 149 -13.30 10.48 14.35
C VAL A 149 -13.52 11.63 15.32
N TYR A 150 -14.17 11.33 16.44
CA TYR A 150 -14.46 12.26 17.51
C TYR A 150 -13.61 11.97 18.75
N GLY A 151 -13.24 12.99 19.50
CA GLY A 151 -12.87 12.85 20.92
C GLY A 151 -13.75 13.77 21.74
N GLY A 152 -14.58 13.19 22.61
CA GLY A 152 -15.72 13.91 23.17
C GLY A 152 -16.67 14.41 22.07
N ASP A 153 -16.95 15.72 22.07
CA ASP A 153 -17.82 16.38 21.07
C ASP A 153 -17.05 16.97 19.87
N GLU A 154 -15.72 16.91 19.88
CA GLU A 154 -14.89 17.51 18.84
C GLU A 154 -14.55 16.54 17.71
N LEU A 155 -14.73 16.98 16.47
CA LEU A 155 -14.35 16.24 15.27
C LEU A 155 -12.87 16.48 14.94
N TYR A 156 -12.04 15.44 15.03
CA TYR A 156 -10.61 15.47 14.70
C TYR A 156 -10.30 15.02 13.27
N ALA A 157 -11.04 14.06 12.73
CA ALA A 157 -10.83 13.60 11.36
C ALA A 157 -12.09 13.08 10.67
N THR A 158 -12.11 13.21 9.35
CA THR A 158 -13.06 12.51 8.46
C THR A 158 -12.32 11.36 7.78
N ILE A 159 -12.97 10.23 7.55
CA ILE A 159 -12.40 9.05 6.90
C ILE A 159 -13.21 8.77 5.65
N ASP A 160 -12.56 8.87 4.49
CA ASP A 160 -13.12 8.42 3.23
C ASP A 160 -12.85 6.92 3.03
N VAL A 161 -13.85 6.20 2.53
CA VAL A 161 -13.85 4.74 2.40
C VAL A 161 -13.91 4.35 0.92
N GLU A 162 -12.75 4.10 0.33
CA GLU A 162 -12.64 3.72 -1.08
C GLU A 162 -12.47 2.20 -1.23
N ARG A 163 -13.51 1.51 -1.70
CA ARG A 163 -13.46 0.05 -1.90
C ARG A 163 -12.74 -0.31 -3.21
N LYS A 164 -11.53 -0.89 -3.12
CA LYS A 164 -10.71 -1.35 -4.26
C LYS A 164 -10.70 -2.87 -4.35
N GLY A 165 -11.83 -3.42 -4.77
CA GLY A 165 -12.00 -4.86 -4.96
C GLY A 165 -11.93 -5.60 -3.63
N LEU A 166 -10.82 -6.31 -3.39
CA LEU A 166 -10.64 -7.13 -2.19
C LEU A 166 -10.06 -6.33 -1.00
N LEU A 167 -9.49 -5.15 -1.24
CA LEU A 167 -9.03 -4.22 -0.22
C LEU A 167 -9.95 -3.01 -0.14
N VAL A 168 -9.94 -2.35 1.02
CA VAL A 168 -10.56 -1.04 1.23
C VAL A 168 -9.45 -0.08 1.61
N LYS A 169 -9.39 1.06 0.93
CA LYS A 169 -8.51 2.16 1.27
C LYS A 169 -9.29 3.12 2.17
N LEU A 170 -8.74 3.40 3.34
CA LEU A 170 -9.23 4.38 4.29
C LEU A 170 -8.33 5.60 4.22
N SER A 171 -8.89 6.76 3.91
CA SER A 171 -8.14 8.02 3.86
C SER A 171 -8.57 8.89 5.03
N PHE A 172 -7.71 9.05 6.04
CA PHE A 172 -7.99 9.82 7.24
C PHE A 172 -7.54 11.26 7.05
N TYR A 173 -8.50 12.18 6.99
CA TYR A 173 -8.32 13.62 6.86
C TYR A 173 -8.23 14.26 8.24
N TRP A 174 -7.02 14.48 8.73
CA TRP A 174 -6.76 15.00 10.07
C TRP A 174 -6.69 16.52 10.08
N ASN A 175 -7.40 17.14 11.04
CA ASN A 175 -7.29 18.57 11.28
C ASN A 175 -6.17 18.86 12.30
N GLN A 176 -5.06 19.42 11.85
CA GLN A 176 -3.88 19.67 12.66
C GLN A 176 -4.12 20.76 13.71
N GLU A 177 -4.91 21.79 13.40
CA GLU A 177 -5.25 22.85 14.35
C GLU A 177 -5.96 22.27 15.58
N LYS A 178 -6.99 21.45 15.37
CA LYS A 178 -7.72 20.80 16.47
C LYS A 178 -6.87 19.80 17.24
N LEU A 179 -6.05 19.02 16.55
CA LEU A 179 -5.11 18.11 17.20
C LEU A 179 -4.12 18.87 18.11
N ASN A 180 -3.62 20.03 17.67
CA ASN A 180 -2.72 20.87 18.46
C ASN A 180 -3.38 21.52 19.68
N GLN A 181 -4.69 21.79 19.66
CA GLN A 181 -5.41 22.36 20.80
C GLN A 181 -5.33 21.43 22.04
N ASN A 182 -5.31 20.12 21.84
CA ASN A 182 -5.12 19.14 22.91
C ASN A 182 -3.71 19.12 23.52
N MET A 183 -2.70 19.67 22.83
CA MET A 183 -1.33 19.79 23.35
C MET A 183 -1.09 21.09 24.13
N GLY A 184 -2.05 22.02 24.15
CA GLY A 184 -1.91 23.37 24.70
C GLY A 184 -2.60 23.63 26.04
N GLY A 185 -3.03 22.59 26.76
CA GLY A 185 -3.66 22.68 28.09
C GLY A 185 -2.68 22.56 29.25
#